data_AF-X1V1Z3-F1
#
_entry.id   AF-X1V1Z3-F1
#
_cell.length_a   1.000
_cell.length_b   1.000
_cell.length_c   1.000
_cell.angle_alpha   90.00
_cell.angle_beta   90.00
_cell.angle_gamma   90.00
#
_symmetry.space_group_name_H-M   'P 1'
#
loop_
_entity.id
_entity.type
_entity.pdbx_description
1 polymer ?
#
loop_
_entity_poly.entity_id
_entity_poly.type
_entity_poly.pdbx_seq_one_letter_code
_entity_poly.pdbx_strand_id
1 'polypeptide(L)'
;DKILILALGSLLTAAAVSISGLVGFVGLVVPHAMRLSLGPDHRLLLPASALAGATFLVIADLLARILLAPVEIPVGVITAIIGAPFFIYLLRHTRREYAF
;
A
#
# COMPACT_ATOMS: atom_id res chain seq x y z
N ASP A 1 17.59 -16.06 8.74
CA ASP A 1 17.12 -15.03 7.78
C ASP A 1 15.66 -14.64 7.92
N LYS A 2 14.69 -15.56 7.85
CA LYS A 2 13.25 -15.23 7.95
C LYS A 2 12.89 -14.42 9.19
N ILE A 3 13.46 -14.76 10.35
CA ILE A 3 13.26 -14.06 11.62
C ILE A 3 13.74 -12.60 11.53
N LEU A 4 14.87 -12.35 10.85
CA LEU A 4 15.41 -10.99 10.68
C LEU A 4 14.46 -10.14 9.82
N ILE A 5 13.93 -10.70 8.72
CA ILE A 5 12.99 -10.00 7.84
C ILE A 5 11.68 -9.69 8.59
N LEU A 6 11.16 -10.65 9.35
CA LEU A 6 9.95 -10.46 10.15
C LEU A 6 10.16 -9.42 11.26
N ALA A 7 11.31 -9.46 11.95
CA ALA A 7 11.65 -8.50 13.00
C ALA A 7 11.76 -7.08 12.43
N LEU A 8 12.52 -6.89 11.33
CA LEU A 8 12.67 -5.59 10.67
C LEU A 8 11.34 -5.07 10.11
N GLY A 9 10.58 -5.92 9.41
CA GLY A 9 9.29 -5.54 8.85
C GLY A 9 8.27 -5.15 9.92
N SER A 10 8.20 -5.93 11.00
CA SER A 10 7.33 -5.63 12.15
C SER A 10 7.76 -4.35 12.85
N LEU A 11 9.06 -4.15 13.07
CA LEU A 11 9.59 -2.94 13.71
C LEU A 11 9.29 -1.69 12.89
N LEU A 12 9.54 -1.72 11.58
CA LEU A 12 9.25 -0.61 10.67
C LEU A 12 7.75 -0.29 10.64
N THR A 13 6.91 -1.32 10.55
CA THR A 13 5.46 -1.15 10.52
C THR A 13 4.93 -0.60 11.85
N ALA A 14 5.39 -1.15 12.98
CA ALA A 14 4.98 -0.70 14.30
C ALA A 14 5.42 0.74 14.58
N ALA A 15 6.66 1.10 14.21
CA ALA A 15 7.16 2.46 14.33
C ALA A 15 6.32 3.46 13.52
N ALA A 16 5.97 3.13 12.28
CA ALA A 16 5.13 3.98 11.44
C ALA A 16 3.72 4.13 12.03
N VAL A 17 3.05 3.01 12.36
CA VAL A 17 1.66 3.00 12.86
C VAL A 17 1.52 3.69 14.21
N SER A 18 2.54 3.62 15.08
CA SER A 18 2.55 4.31 16.37
C SER A 18 2.46 5.84 16.22
N ILE A 19 3.03 6.40 15.14
CA ILE A 19 3.08 7.84 14.90
C ILE A 19 1.90 8.29 14.03
N SER A 20 1.59 7.57 12.95
CA SER A 20 0.59 7.99 11.96
C SER A 20 -0.81 7.43 12.21
N GLY A 21 -0.97 6.50 13.16
CA GLY A 21 -2.17 5.70 13.28
C GLY A 21 -2.29 4.63 12.17
N LEU A 22 -3.45 3.98 12.12
CA LEU A 22 -3.69 2.83 11.25
C LEU A 22 -3.86 3.27 9.77
N VAL A 23 -2.95 2.82 8.91
CA VAL A 23 -3.01 3.03 7.46
C VAL A 23 -3.24 1.69 6.76
N GLY A 24 -4.35 1.59 6.03
CA GLY A 24 -4.73 0.39 5.30
C GLY A 24 -4.30 0.38 3.83
N PHE A 25 -4.27 -0.81 3.23
CA PHE A 25 -4.13 -1.10 1.79
C PHE A 25 -2.81 -0.72 1.10
N VAL A 26 -2.07 0.29 1.55
CA VAL A 26 -0.83 0.75 0.89
C VAL A 26 0.17 -0.41 0.67
N GLY A 27 0.42 -1.21 1.72
CA GLY A 27 1.32 -2.36 1.68
C GLY A 27 0.85 -3.53 0.81
N LEU A 28 -0.42 -3.54 0.38
CA LEU A 28 -0.93 -4.49 -0.61
C LEU A 28 -0.92 -3.88 -2.01
N VAL A 29 -1.48 -2.68 -2.18
CA VAL A 29 -1.69 -2.05 -3.48
C VAL A 29 -0.38 -1.74 -4.18
N VAL A 30 0.51 -1.02 -3.50
CA VAL A 30 1.72 -0.46 -4.09
C VAL A 30 2.70 -1.53 -4.57
N PRO A 31 3.15 -2.49 -3.74
CA PRO A 31 4.11 -3.49 -4.21
C PRO A 31 3.54 -4.39 -5.31
N HIS A 32 2.23 -4.63 -5.33
CA HIS A 32 1.59 -5.39 -6.41
C HIS A 32 1.52 -4.59 -7.72
N ALA A 33 1.16 -3.30 -7.66
CA ALA A 33 1.17 -2.42 -8.81
C ALA A 33 2.60 -2.27 -9.40
N MET A 34 3.59 -2.11 -8.53
CA MET A 34 5.01 -2.05 -8.95
C MET A 34 5.48 -3.39 -9.52
N ARG A 35 5.05 -4.52 -8.96
CA ARG A 35 5.35 -5.86 -9.51
C ARG A 35 4.81 -6.06 -10.93
N LEU A 36 3.58 -5.59 -11.18
CA LEU A 36 2.98 -5.66 -12.51
C LEU A 36 3.68 -4.72 -13.52
N SER A 37 4.26 -3.62 -13.05
CA SER A 37 4.88 -2.60 -13.91
C SER A 37 6.37 -2.85 -14.20
N LEU A 38 7.12 -3.31 -13.19
CA LEU A 38 8.59 -3.46 -13.24
C LEU A 38 9.07 -4.91 -13.20
N GLY A 39 8.17 -5.88 -13.00
CA GLY A 39 8.51 -7.30 -12.86
C GLY A 39 8.86 -7.72 -11.42
N PRO A 40 9.29 -8.99 -11.23
CA PRO A 40 9.42 -9.61 -9.91
C PRO A 40 10.78 -9.45 -9.20
N ASP A 41 11.75 -8.75 -9.81
CA ASP A 41 13.08 -8.58 -9.20
C ASP A 41 13.02 -7.68 -7.96
N HIS A 42 13.28 -8.27 -6.79
CA HIS A 42 13.20 -7.60 -5.49
C HIS A 42 14.24 -6.48 -5.32
N ARG A 43 15.36 -6.53 -6.05
CA ARG A 43 16.39 -5.48 -5.98
C ARG A 43 15.87 -4.14 -6.49
N LEU A 44 15.04 -4.18 -7.53
CA LEU A 44 14.38 -3.00 -8.10
C LEU A 44 13.02 -2.74 -7.43
N LEU A 45 12.28 -3.79 -7.12
CA LEU A 45 10.92 -3.69 -6.60
C LEU A 45 10.87 -3.08 -5.20
N LEU A 46 11.83 -3.39 -4.32
CA LEU A 46 11.88 -2.81 -2.97
C LEU A 46 12.03 -1.28 -2.97
N PRO A 47 13.05 -0.67 -3.62
CA PRO A 47 13.19 0.78 -3.66
C PRO A 47 12.05 1.44 -4.45
N ALA A 48 11.61 0.83 -5.56
CA ALA A 48 10.53 1.37 -6.36
C ALA A 48 9.19 1.38 -5.60
N SER A 49 8.89 0.33 -4.83
CA SER A 49 7.68 0.25 -3.99
C SER A 49 7.74 1.22 -2.82
N ALA A 50 8.92 1.44 -2.23
CA ALA A 50 9.09 2.42 -1.16
C ALA A 50 8.79 3.85 -1.66
N LEU A 51 9.36 4.23 -2.82
CA LEU A 51 9.14 5.56 -3.42
C LEU A 51 7.70 5.75 -3.90
N ALA A 52 7.15 4.75 -4.61
CA ALA A 52 5.76 4.79 -5.06
C ALA A 52 4.78 4.84 -3.88
N GLY A 53 5.08 4.10 -2.80
CA GLY A 53 4.25 4.07 -1.59
C GLY A 53 4.27 5.38 -0.83
N ALA A 54 5.45 5.98 -0.66
CA ALA A 54 5.57 7.31 -0.06
C ALA A 54 4.79 8.36 -0.87
N THR A 55 4.97 8.37 -2.19
CA THR A 55 4.27 9.30 -3.08
C THR A 55 2.74 9.13 -3.01
N PHE A 56 2.27 7.88 -3.08
CA PHE A 56 0.85 7.55 -2.98
C PHE A 56 0.25 8.01 -1.64
N LEU A 57 0.96 7.76 -0.53
CA LEU A 57 0.47 8.11 0.80
C LEU A 57 0.43 9.62 1.03
N VAL A 58 1.43 10.37 0.54
CA VAL A 58 1.42 11.85 0.59
C VAL A 58 0.25 12.42 -0.20
N ILE A 59 -0.03 11.90 -1.39
CA ILE A 59 -1.19 12.33 -2.19
C ILE A 59 -2.51 11.98 -1.47
N ALA A 60 -2.60 10.79 -0.88
CA ALA A 60 -3.78 10.37 -0.13
C ALA A 60 -4.02 11.26 1.10
N ASP A 61 -2.97 11.62 1.85
CA ASP A 61 -3.04 12.53 3.00
C ASP A 61 -3.46 13.95 2.56
N LEU A 62 -2.91 14.44 1.45
CA LEU A 62 -3.30 15.72 0.87
C LEU A 62 -4.79 15.76 0.51
N LEU A 63 -5.29 14.70 -0.15
CA LEU A 63 -6.72 14.59 -0.48
C LEU A 63 -7.59 14.49 0.77
N ALA A 64 -7.14 13.76 1.79
CA ALA A 64 -7.85 13.63 3.06
C ALA A 64 -8.06 14.97 3.77
N ARG A 65 -7.08 15.89 3.65
CA ARG A 65 -7.14 17.24 4.23
C ARG A 65 -7.98 18.22 3.43
N ILE A 66 -8.01 18.10 2.10
CA ILE A 66 -8.64 19.09 1.23
C ILE A 66 -10.13 18.78 0.96
N LEU A 67 -10.51 17.52 0.80
CA LEU A 67 -11.85 17.16 0.28
C LEU A 67 -13.02 17.58 1.17
N LEU A 68 -12.85 17.62 2.49
CA LEU A 68 -13.91 17.90 3.47
C LEU A 68 -13.50 18.95 4.51
N ALA A 69 -12.55 19.83 4.18
CA ALA A 69 -12.12 20.90 5.08
C ALA A 69 -13.33 21.71 5.60
N PRO A 70 -13.47 21.97 6.92
CA PRO A 70 -12.46 21.82 7.99
C PRO A 70 -12.42 20.46 8.71
N VAL A 71 -13.22 19.48 8.27
CA VAL A 71 -13.26 18.14 8.88
C VAL A 71 -12.09 17.31 8.36
N GLU A 72 -11.28 16.80 9.28
CA GLU A 72 -10.15 15.92 8.96
C GLU A 72 -10.63 14.47 8.74
N ILE A 73 -10.48 13.98 7.52
CA ILE A 73 -10.74 12.57 7.21
C ILE A 73 -9.48 11.75 7.55
N PRO A 74 -9.60 10.58 8.19
CA PRO A 74 -8.47 9.69 8.34
C PRO A 74 -7.95 9.23 6.96
N VAL A 75 -6.65 9.38 6.70
CA VAL A 75 -6.03 8.98 5.42
C VAL A 75 -6.31 7.52 5.06
N GLY A 76 -6.47 6.64 6.06
CA GLY A 76 -6.83 5.24 5.86
C GLY A 76 -8.17 5.02 5.14
N VAL A 77 -9.12 5.96 5.25
CA VAL A 77 -10.39 5.93 4.50
C VAL A 77 -10.12 6.18 3.02
N ILE A 78 -9.32 7.19 2.70
CA ILE A 78 -8.94 7.51 1.32
C ILE A 78 -8.17 6.35 0.68
N THR A 79 -7.22 5.75 1.40
CA THR A 79 -6.46 4.61 0.87
C THR A 79 -7.33 3.37 0.71
N ALA A 80 -8.34 3.16 1.56
CA ALA A 80 -9.29 2.04 1.44
C ALA A 80 -10.21 2.17 0.21
N ILE A 81 -10.68 3.38 -0.11
CA ILE A 81 -11.51 3.64 -1.30
C ILE A 81 -10.76 3.24 -2.58
N ILE A 82 -9.44 3.45 -2.63
CA ILE A 82 -8.61 3.08 -3.78
C ILE A 82 -8.21 1.59 -3.71
N GLY A 83 -7.87 1.12 -2.51
CA GLY A 83 -7.32 -0.21 -2.31
C GLY A 83 -8.33 -1.34 -2.44
N ALA A 84 -9.58 -1.14 -2.03
CA ALA A 84 -10.61 -2.17 -2.13
C ALA A 84 -10.96 -2.52 -3.59
N PRO A 85 -11.21 -1.56 -4.50
CA PRO A 85 -11.37 -1.84 -5.92
C PRO A 85 -10.16 -2.53 -6.55
N PHE A 86 -8.94 -2.07 -6.21
CA PHE A 86 -7.70 -2.68 -6.71
C PHE A 86 -7.55 -4.14 -6.25
N PHE A 87 -7.88 -4.42 -4.98
CA PHE A 87 -7.85 -5.77 -4.44
C PHE A 87 -8.88 -6.68 -5.13
N ILE A 88 -10.10 -6.18 -5.38
CA ILE A 88 -11.13 -6.91 -6.14
C ILE A 88 -10.67 -7.18 -7.57
N TYR A 89 -10.03 -6.19 -8.21
CA TYR A 89 -9.46 -6.35 -9.55
C TYR A 89 -8.43 -7.47 -9.60
N LEU A 90 -7.47 -7.47 -8.66
CA LEU A 90 -6.47 -8.54 -8.54
C LEU A 90 -7.11 -9.92 -8.32
N LEU A 91 -8.08 -10.01 -7.41
CA LEU A 91 -8.78 -11.27 -7.11
C LEU A 91 -9.50 -11.83 -8.34
N ARG A 92 -10.14 -10.97 -9.13
CA ARG A 92 -10.81 -11.38 -10.37
C ARG A 92 -9.82 -11.83 -11.43
N HIS A 93 -8.66 -11.19 -11.51
CA HIS A 93 -7.64 -11.55 -12.49
C HIS A 93 -7.02 -12.91 -12.17
N THR A 94 -6.64 -13.16 -10.91
CA THR A 94 -6.08 -14.45 -10.48
C THR A 94 -7.08 -15.61 -10.64
N ARG A 95 -8.39 -15.40 -10.42
CA ARG A 95 -9.39 -16.47 -10.65
C ARG A 95 -9.50 -16.90 -12.12
N ARG A 96 -9.20 -16.03 -13.10
CA ARG A 96 -9.22 -16.40 -14.52
C ARG A 96 -8.07 -17.32 -14.91
N GLU A 97 -6.94 -17.24 -14.21
CA GLU A 97 -5.74 -18.01 -14.51
C GLU A 97 -5.88 -19.49 -14.10
N TYR A 98 -6.69 -19.78 -13.08
CA TYR A 98 -7.00 -21.15 -12.61
C TYR A 98 -8.25 -21.77 -13.24
N ALA A 99 -8.95 -21.07 -14.13
CA ALA A 99 -10.21 -21.54 -14.73
C ALA A 99 -10.01 -22.33 -16.05
N PHE A 100 -8.80 -22.83 -16.30
CA PHE A 100 -8.44 -23.68 -17.44
C PHE A 100 -8.09 -25.09 -16.98
#